data_AF-A0A529MHQ8-F1
#
_entry.id   AF-A0A529MHQ8-F1
#
_cell.length_a   1.000
_cell.length_b   1.000
_cell.length_c   1.000
_cell.angle_alpha   90.00
_cell.angle_beta   90.00
_cell.angle_gamma   90.00
#
_symmetry.space_group_name_H-M   'P 1'
#
loop_
_entity.id
_entity.type
_entity.pdbx_description
1 polymer ?
#
loop_
_entity_poly.entity_id
_entity_poly.type
_entity_poly.pdbx_seq_one_letter_code
_entity_poly.pdbx_strand_id
1 'polypeptide(L)'
;SPQSKAALQASYDMYVRDKSVPVSALTNQQADNQPLFLAGQLGMMISHPSDYNVMLDLQKKATGTDKDKAQTVIDNMRYGLIPTGPDGKRAVVFGGSNIHILKPEYVEGGKVDEPAAKAIICMWTSPEWSLKMAYAGSNPGNLNGFKTKWMKERLDSIKFLDVTTSMLPYGIPFPALPQSPEIMNIIVPDMLQNALTGAMTVDQAADDAAKKVKDLMGGGL
;
A
#
# COMPACT_ATOMS: atom_id res chain seq x y z
N SER A 1 -3.44 18.59 -11.99
CA SER A 1 -3.54 19.94 -11.37
C SER A 1 -2.14 20.42 -10.98
N PRO A 2 -1.96 21.70 -10.59
CA PRO A 2 -0.66 22.18 -10.08
C PRO A 2 -0.13 21.33 -8.91
N GLN A 3 -1.02 20.88 -8.02
CA GLN A 3 -0.65 20.04 -6.87
C GLN A 3 -0.17 18.64 -7.29
N SER A 4 -0.82 18.02 -8.28
CA SER A 4 -0.36 16.73 -8.83
C SER A 4 1.01 16.85 -9.49
N LYS A 5 1.24 17.95 -10.22
CA LYS A 5 2.54 18.24 -10.84
C LYS A 5 3.64 18.45 -9.80
N ALA A 6 3.34 19.19 -8.72
CA ALA A 6 4.27 19.36 -7.60
C ALA A 6 4.59 18.02 -6.90
N ALA A 7 3.61 17.13 -6.74
CA ALA A 7 3.85 15.79 -6.19
C ALA A 7 4.75 14.94 -7.10
N LEU A 8 4.50 14.96 -8.42
CA LEU A 8 5.36 14.29 -9.41
C LEU A 8 6.78 14.89 -9.43
N GLN A 9 6.90 16.21 -9.29
CA GLN A 9 8.20 16.88 -9.17
C GLN A 9 8.97 16.40 -7.94
N ALA A 10 8.31 16.17 -6.81
CA ALA A 10 8.98 15.63 -5.62
C ALA A 10 9.55 14.21 -5.87
N SER A 11 8.82 13.36 -6.60
CA SER A 11 9.36 12.07 -7.04
C SER A 11 10.54 12.24 -8.02
N TYR A 12 10.42 13.13 -9.00
CA TYR A 12 11.52 13.44 -9.93
C TYR A 12 12.77 13.91 -9.20
N ASP A 13 12.61 14.80 -8.23
CA ASP A 13 13.69 15.32 -7.42
C ASP A 13 14.41 14.19 -6.67
N MET A 14 13.68 13.29 -6.02
CA MET A 14 14.28 12.15 -5.30
C MET A 14 15.04 11.18 -6.23
N TYR A 15 14.45 10.83 -7.38
CA TYR A 15 15.01 9.83 -8.30
C TYR A 15 16.14 10.39 -9.18
N VAL A 16 15.93 11.58 -9.76
CA VAL A 16 16.78 12.10 -10.84
C VAL A 16 17.76 13.15 -10.34
N ARG A 17 17.28 14.13 -9.57
CA ARG A 17 18.12 15.26 -9.12
C ARG A 17 19.00 14.86 -7.94
N ASP A 18 18.38 14.41 -6.87
CA ASP A 18 19.01 14.14 -5.57
C ASP A 18 19.60 12.73 -5.53
N LYS A 19 19.10 11.82 -6.39
CA LYS A 19 19.51 10.41 -6.49
C LYS A 19 19.48 9.70 -5.13
N SER A 20 18.50 10.07 -4.31
CA SER A 20 18.28 9.50 -2.97
C SER A 20 17.50 8.20 -3.00
N VAL A 21 16.98 7.81 -4.18
CA VAL A 21 16.27 6.56 -4.41
C VAL A 21 17.02 5.73 -5.45
N PRO A 22 17.27 4.42 -5.20
CA PRO A 22 17.91 3.54 -6.18
C PRO A 22 17.09 3.44 -7.47
N VAL A 23 17.76 3.37 -8.62
CA VAL A 23 17.10 3.20 -9.93
C VAL A 23 16.24 1.94 -9.98
N SER A 24 16.66 0.87 -9.29
CA SER A 24 15.88 -0.38 -9.19
C SER A 24 14.49 -0.19 -8.57
N ALA A 25 14.26 0.86 -7.79
CA ALA A 25 12.97 1.14 -7.20
C ALA A 25 11.86 1.43 -8.24
N LEU A 26 12.23 1.76 -9.49
CA LEU A 26 11.28 1.92 -10.60
C LEU A 26 10.65 0.59 -11.05
N THR A 27 11.27 -0.54 -10.73
CA THR A 27 10.83 -1.88 -11.16
C THR A 27 10.60 -2.84 -10.01
N ASN A 28 11.10 -2.53 -8.81
CA ASN A 28 10.94 -3.37 -7.64
C ASN A 28 9.49 -3.40 -7.15
N GLN A 29 9.05 -4.58 -6.74
CA GLN A 29 7.89 -4.73 -5.87
C GLN A 29 8.29 -4.59 -4.41
N GLN A 30 7.30 -4.53 -3.51
CA GLN A 30 7.56 -4.43 -2.08
C GLN A 30 8.48 -5.55 -1.58
N ALA A 31 8.22 -6.79 -1.98
CA ALA A 31 9.01 -7.96 -1.57
C ALA A 31 10.48 -7.89 -2.02
N ASP A 32 10.78 -7.17 -3.11
CA ASP A 32 12.15 -6.99 -3.60
C ASP A 32 12.92 -5.96 -2.76
N ASN A 33 12.22 -4.99 -2.15
CA ASN A 33 12.84 -3.98 -1.30
C ASN A 33 13.19 -4.49 0.10
N GLN A 34 12.48 -5.51 0.60
CA GLN A 34 12.65 -6.00 1.97
C GLN A 34 14.05 -6.59 2.21
N PRO A 35 14.61 -7.46 1.33
CA PRO A 35 15.99 -7.92 1.47
C PRO A 35 17.02 -6.79 1.36
N LEU A 36 16.80 -5.81 0.47
CA LEU A 36 17.71 -4.66 0.32
C LEU A 36 17.77 -3.83 1.61
N PHE A 37 16.63 -3.64 2.27
CA PHE A 37 16.56 -2.96 3.57
C PHE A 37 17.30 -3.75 4.65
N LEU A 38 17.07 -5.07 4.77
CA LEU A 38 17.79 -5.92 5.74
C LEU A 38 19.29 -6.03 5.48
N ALA A 39 19.71 -5.93 4.21
CA ALA A 39 21.12 -5.89 3.83
C ALA A 39 21.79 -4.53 4.16
N GLY A 40 21.04 -3.55 4.68
CA GLY A 40 21.52 -2.21 5.01
C GLY A 40 21.75 -1.32 3.78
N GLN A 41 21.17 -1.67 2.63
CA GLN A 41 21.31 -0.93 1.38
C GLN A 41 20.28 0.19 1.21
N LEU A 42 19.22 0.17 2.03
CA LEU A 42 18.18 1.20 2.05
C LEU A 42 18.11 1.83 3.44
N GLY A 43 18.15 3.16 3.51
CA GLY A 43 17.98 3.89 4.77
C GLY A 43 16.52 4.00 5.21
N MET A 44 15.58 4.00 4.26
CA MET A 44 14.14 4.09 4.50
C MET A 44 13.38 3.31 3.42
N MET A 45 12.21 2.77 3.78
CA MET A 45 11.23 2.22 2.84
C MET A 45 9.82 2.50 3.34
N ILE A 46 8.85 2.59 2.43
CA ILE A 46 7.43 2.56 2.79
C ILE A 46 7.07 1.11 3.11
N SER A 47 6.27 0.89 4.16
CA SER A 47 6.08 -0.42 4.78
C SER A 47 4.61 -0.68 5.10
N HIS A 48 4.19 -1.95 5.03
CA HIS A 48 2.88 -2.41 5.47
C HIS A 48 2.89 -2.78 6.97
N PRO A 49 1.77 -2.71 7.73
CA PRO A 49 1.71 -3.17 9.12
C PRO A 49 2.30 -4.57 9.39
N SER A 50 2.26 -5.46 8.41
CA SER A 50 2.79 -6.83 8.53
C SER A 50 4.30 -6.95 8.30
N ASP A 51 4.93 -5.93 7.71
CA ASP A 51 6.29 -6.07 7.18
C ASP A 51 7.33 -6.27 8.28
N TYR A 52 7.13 -5.77 9.49
CA TYR A 52 8.06 -6.09 10.59
C TYR A 52 8.16 -7.60 10.84
N ASN A 53 7.04 -8.32 10.80
CA ASN A 53 7.05 -9.79 10.93
C ASN A 53 7.71 -10.46 9.72
N VAL A 54 7.49 -9.94 8.51
CA VAL A 54 8.17 -10.42 7.30
C VAL A 54 9.69 -10.25 7.42
N MET A 55 10.16 -9.11 7.95
CA MET A 55 11.57 -8.86 8.19
C MET A 55 12.18 -9.83 9.21
N LEU A 56 11.46 -10.13 10.29
CA LEU A 56 11.90 -11.14 11.26
C LEU A 56 12.03 -12.51 10.62
N ASP A 57 11.10 -12.89 9.74
CA ASP A 57 11.15 -14.19 9.07
C ASP A 57 12.26 -14.27 8.01
N LEU A 58 12.54 -13.18 7.29
CA LEU A 58 13.70 -13.08 6.40
C LEU A 58 15.01 -13.14 7.19
N GLN A 59 15.11 -12.43 8.31
CA GLN A 59 16.30 -12.45 9.17
C GLN A 59 16.59 -13.86 9.72
N LYS A 60 15.57 -14.62 10.13
CA LYS A 60 15.73 -16.02 10.57
C LYS A 60 16.29 -16.93 9.48
N LYS A 61 16.00 -16.64 8.21
CA LYS A 61 16.46 -17.40 7.04
C LYS A 61 17.86 -17.00 6.58
N ALA A 62 18.34 -15.81 6.97
CA ALA A 62 19.68 -15.35 6.64
C ALA A 62 20.75 -16.19 7.36
N THR A 63 21.93 -16.30 6.75
CA THR A 63 23.06 -17.08 7.28
C THR A 63 24.35 -16.25 7.22
N GLY A 64 25.37 -16.68 7.99
CA GLY A 64 26.67 -16.04 8.01
C GLY A 64 26.59 -14.53 8.31
N THR A 65 27.41 -13.75 7.60
CA THR A 65 27.51 -12.29 7.78
C THR A 65 26.24 -11.54 7.41
N ASP A 66 25.39 -12.09 6.55
CA ASP A 66 24.10 -11.48 6.20
C ASP A 66 23.11 -11.56 7.36
N LYS A 67 23.19 -12.61 8.19
CA LYS A 67 22.40 -12.72 9.41
C LYS A 67 22.76 -11.63 10.42
N ASP A 68 24.05 -11.35 10.58
CA ASP A 68 24.55 -10.33 11.52
C ASP A 68 24.14 -8.91 11.07
N LYS A 69 24.20 -8.64 9.76
CA LYS A 69 23.69 -7.39 9.18
C LYS A 69 22.19 -7.24 9.37
N ALA A 70 21.41 -8.27 9.01
CA ALA A 70 19.97 -8.26 9.17
C ALA A 70 19.57 -8.06 10.64
N GLN A 71 20.26 -8.73 11.58
CA GLN A 71 20.03 -8.52 13.01
C GLN A 71 20.31 -7.07 13.43
N THR A 72 21.44 -6.50 12.99
CA THR A 72 21.79 -5.11 13.25
C THR A 72 20.71 -4.14 12.74
N VAL A 73 20.17 -4.40 11.54
CA VAL A 73 19.06 -3.61 10.99
C VAL A 73 17.79 -3.78 11.84
N ILE A 74 17.40 -5.00 12.21
CA ILE A 74 16.22 -5.26 13.06
C ILE A 74 16.31 -4.49 14.39
N ASP A 75 17.49 -4.49 15.02
CA ASP A 75 17.71 -3.85 16.32
C ASP A 75 17.60 -2.32 16.24
N ASN A 76 18.01 -1.75 15.10
CA ASN A 76 18.01 -0.31 14.86
C ASN A 76 16.79 0.19 14.10
N MET A 77 15.92 -0.69 13.60
CA MET A 77 14.75 -0.33 12.82
C MET A 77 13.80 0.57 13.62
N ARG A 78 13.24 1.59 12.96
CA ARG A 78 12.23 2.50 13.52
C ARG A 78 11.11 2.69 12.50
N TYR A 79 9.90 2.96 12.99
CA TYR A 79 8.76 3.30 12.17
C TYR A 79 8.41 4.77 12.38
N GLY A 80 8.17 5.48 11.28
CA GLY A 80 7.70 6.85 11.27
C GLY A 80 6.44 6.98 10.42
N LEU A 81 5.74 8.09 10.59
CA LEU A 81 4.61 8.42 9.74
C LEU A 81 5.12 8.91 8.39
N ILE A 82 4.34 8.67 7.32
CA ILE A 82 4.61 9.33 6.04
C ILE A 82 4.63 10.85 6.30
N PRO A 83 5.62 11.60 5.77
CA PRO A 83 5.70 13.04 5.99
C PRO A 83 4.46 13.78 5.49
N THR A 84 4.21 14.98 6.02
CA THR A 84 3.19 15.87 5.46
C THR A 84 3.67 16.48 4.16
N GLY A 85 2.76 16.73 3.24
CA GLY A 85 3.00 17.56 2.06
C GLY A 85 3.11 19.06 2.41
N PRO A 86 3.38 19.91 1.41
CA PRO A 86 3.48 21.37 1.60
C PRO A 86 2.21 22.04 2.13
N ASP A 87 1.05 21.40 1.98
CA ASP A 87 -0.23 21.86 2.52
C ASP A 87 -0.48 21.41 3.97
N GLY A 88 0.51 20.77 4.60
CA GLY A 88 0.42 20.25 5.96
C GLY A 88 -0.40 18.97 6.09
N LYS A 89 -0.94 18.42 4.99
CA LYS A 89 -1.71 17.18 5.04
C LYS A 89 -0.81 15.97 4.92
N ARG A 90 -1.26 14.87 5.51
CA ARG A 90 -0.67 13.55 5.37
C ARG A 90 -1.63 12.65 4.60
N ALA A 91 -1.10 11.71 3.84
CA ALA A 91 -1.89 10.71 3.12
C ALA A 91 -1.21 9.34 3.19
N VAL A 92 -2.01 8.29 3.27
CA VAL A 92 -1.60 6.89 3.02
C VAL A 92 -2.64 6.23 2.13
N VAL A 93 -2.20 5.37 1.23
CA VAL A 93 -3.10 4.62 0.35
C VAL A 93 -3.79 3.51 1.14
N PHE A 94 -5.11 3.45 1.06
CA PHE A 94 -5.89 2.32 1.58
C PHE A 94 -6.05 1.25 0.51
N GLY A 95 -5.45 0.09 0.76
CA GLY A 95 -5.73 -1.16 0.07
C GLY A 95 -6.66 -2.06 0.89
N GLY A 96 -6.52 -3.38 0.69
CA GLY A 96 -7.30 -4.40 1.40
C GLY A 96 -8.24 -5.14 0.46
N SER A 97 -9.23 -5.81 1.06
CA SER A 97 -10.16 -6.69 0.34
C SER A 97 -11.59 -6.45 0.79
N ASN A 98 -12.54 -6.59 -0.14
CA ASN A 98 -13.96 -6.62 0.12
C ASN A 98 -14.53 -8.01 -0.19
N ILE A 99 -15.72 -8.31 0.34
CA ILE A 99 -16.45 -9.54 0.03
C ILE A 99 -17.63 -9.19 -0.87
N HIS A 100 -17.76 -9.90 -1.99
CA HIS A 100 -18.85 -9.72 -2.95
C HIS A 100 -19.66 -11.01 -3.10
N ILE A 101 -20.97 -10.88 -3.30
CA ILE A 101 -21.84 -11.99 -3.69
C ILE A 101 -22.03 -11.89 -5.21
N LEU A 102 -21.67 -12.95 -5.93
CA LEU A 102 -21.88 -13.03 -7.38
C LEU A 102 -23.38 -13.14 -7.69
N LYS A 103 -23.81 -12.55 -8.81
CA LYS A 103 -25.18 -12.78 -9.29
C LYS A 103 -25.34 -14.26 -9.69
N PRO A 104 -26.53 -14.85 -9.54
CA PRO A 104 -26.76 -16.25 -9.87
C PRO A 104 -26.37 -16.64 -11.29
N GLU A 105 -26.52 -15.73 -12.26
CA GLU A 105 -26.13 -15.93 -13.67
C GLU A 105 -24.63 -16.21 -13.88
N TYR A 106 -23.78 -15.83 -12.92
CA TYR A 106 -22.33 -16.08 -12.95
C TYR A 106 -21.90 -17.28 -12.10
N VAL A 107 -22.85 -18.05 -11.54
CA VAL A 107 -22.58 -19.21 -10.68
C VAL A 107 -23.05 -20.49 -11.37
N GLU A 108 -22.22 -21.52 -11.37
CA GLU A 108 -22.56 -22.82 -11.93
C GLU A 108 -23.86 -23.36 -11.30
N GLY A 109 -24.82 -23.77 -12.14
CA GLY A 109 -26.14 -24.19 -11.69
C GLY A 109 -27.13 -23.04 -11.42
N GLY A 110 -26.73 -21.78 -11.59
CA GLY A 110 -27.62 -20.62 -11.58
C GLY A 110 -28.22 -20.30 -10.21
N LYS A 111 -27.60 -20.77 -9.12
CA LYS A 111 -28.15 -20.68 -7.76
C LYS A 111 -27.09 -20.15 -6.78
N VAL A 112 -27.52 -19.21 -5.95
CA VAL A 112 -26.72 -18.68 -4.83
C VAL A 112 -27.56 -18.82 -3.57
N ASP A 113 -27.02 -19.49 -2.55
CA ASP A 113 -27.59 -19.49 -1.20
C ASP A 113 -27.28 -18.13 -0.53
N GLU A 114 -28.05 -17.12 -0.92
CA GLU A 114 -27.85 -15.77 -0.40
C GLU A 114 -27.97 -15.69 1.13
N PRO A 115 -28.93 -16.36 1.80
CA PRO A 115 -28.98 -16.39 3.27
C PRO A 115 -27.67 -16.89 3.89
N ALA A 116 -27.12 -18.01 3.43
CA ALA A 116 -25.87 -18.55 3.94
C ALA A 116 -24.69 -17.60 3.67
N ALA A 117 -24.59 -17.07 2.44
CA ALA A 117 -23.54 -16.12 2.08
C ALA A 117 -23.57 -14.85 2.95
N LYS A 118 -24.77 -14.29 3.17
CA LYS A 118 -24.97 -13.10 4.03
C LYS A 118 -24.61 -13.40 5.49
N ALA A 119 -24.93 -14.59 6.00
CA ALA A 119 -24.58 -14.99 7.35
C ALA A 119 -23.05 -15.06 7.55
N ILE A 120 -22.33 -15.65 6.59
CA ILE A 120 -20.86 -15.72 6.62
C ILE A 120 -20.25 -14.32 6.55
N ILE A 121 -20.73 -13.47 5.63
CA ILE A 121 -20.26 -12.09 5.49
C ILE A 121 -20.47 -11.34 6.80
N CYS A 122 -21.66 -11.43 7.40
CA CYS A 122 -21.96 -10.79 8.68
C CYS A 122 -21.02 -11.24 9.79
N MET A 123 -20.70 -12.54 9.85
CA MET A 123 -19.70 -13.07 10.78
C MET A 123 -18.33 -12.45 10.50
N TRP A 124 -17.81 -12.55 9.28
CA TRP A 124 -16.46 -12.10 8.91
C TRP A 124 -16.26 -10.60 9.09
N THR A 125 -17.29 -9.79 8.79
CA THR A 125 -17.23 -8.33 8.94
C THR A 125 -17.66 -7.87 10.33
N SER A 126 -17.90 -8.78 11.28
CA SER A 126 -18.18 -8.42 12.67
C SER A 126 -16.95 -7.79 13.35
N PRO A 127 -17.13 -7.01 14.43
CA PRO A 127 -16.00 -6.36 15.13
C PRO A 127 -14.91 -7.35 15.58
N GLU A 128 -15.30 -8.53 16.06
CA GLU A 128 -14.37 -9.57 16.51
C GLU A 128 -13.63 -10.22 15.35
N TRP A 129 -14.36 -10.77 14.38
CA TRP A 129 -13.77 -11.58 13.32
C TRP A 129 -13.01 -10.74 12.30
N SER A 130 -13.46 -9.51 12.00
CA SER A 130 -12.71 -8.61 11.11
C SER A 130 -11.31 -8.29 11.65
N LEU A 131 -11.15 -8.27 12.99
CA LEU A 131 -9.87 -8.10 13.64
C LEU A 131 -9.08 -9.42 13.71
N LYS A 132 -9.72 -10.50 14.17
CA LYS A 132 -9.03 -11.79 14.35
C LYS A 132 -8.54 -12.38 13.04
N MET A 133 -9.29 -12.23 11.95
CA MET A 133 -8.88 -12.70 10.62
C MET A 133 -7.70 -11.88 10.06
N ALA A 134 -7.59 -10.61 10.43
CA ALA A 134 -6.54 -9.70 9.97
C ALA A 134 -5.36 -9.58 10.95
N TYR A 135 -5.33 -10.37 12.03
CA TYR A 135 -4.57 -10.08 13.27
C TYR A 135 -3.12 -9.63 13.05
N ALA A 136 -2.31 -10.39 12.31
CA ALA A 136 -0.93 -9.99 11.99
C ALA A 136 -0.77 -9.38 10.60
N GLY A 137 -1.82 -9.47 9.77
CA GLY A 137 -1.73 -9.26 8.33
C GLY A 137 -2.30 -7.95 7.81
N SER A 138 -3.24 -7.31 8.52
CA SER A 138 -3.86 -6.03 8.09
C SER A 138 -4.62 -5.35 9.23
N ASN A 139 -5.37 -4.28 8.94
CA ASN A 139 -6.26 -3.63 9.89
C ASN A 139 -7.71 -4.14 9.74
N PRO A 140 -8.53 -4.11 10.81
CA PRO A 140 -9.90 -4.57 10.72
C PRO A 140 -10.72 -3.70 9.77
N GLY A 141 -11.49 -4.34 8.89
CA GLY A 141 -12.43 -3.66 7.99
C GLY A 141 -13.66 -3.06 8.69
N ASN A 142 -13.90 -3.44 9.95
CA ASN A 142 -14.96 -2.87 10.79
C ASN A 142 -14.35 -1.92 11.83
N LEU A 143 -14.79 -0.66 11.85
CA LEU A 143 -14.30 0.36 12.79
C LEU A 143 -14.51 -0.03 14.28
N ASN A 144 -15.55 -0.80 14.59
CA ASN A 144 -15.76 -1.27 15.96
C ASN A 144 -14.74 -2.35 16.37
N GLY A 145 -14.03 -2.97 15.41
CA GLY A 145 -12.90 -3.87 15.70
C GLY A 145 -11.82 -3.19 16.52
N PHE A 146 -11.55 -1.91 16.27
CA PHE A 146 -10.57 -1.12 17.03
C PHE A 146 -10.96 -0.88 18.50
N LYS A 147 -12.24 -1.06 18.85
CA LYS A 147 -12.76 -0.89 20.22
C LYS A 147 -12.73 -2.19 21.02
N THR A 148 -12.37 -3.31 20.40
CA THR A 148 -12.39 -4.62 21.05
C THR A 148 -11.18 -4.81 21.96
N LYS A 149 -11.31 -5.68 22.98
CA LYS A 149 -10.19 -6.05 23.84
C LYS A 149 -9.00 -6.65 23.08
N TRP A 150 -9.28 -7.35 21.97
CA TRP A 150 -8.24 -7.96 21.13
C TRP A 150 -7.44 -6.92 20.36
N MET A 151 -8.00 -5.74 20.02
CA MET A 151 -7.18 -4.67 19.43
C MET A 151 -6.13 -4.16 20.41
N LYS A 152 -6.49 -4.03 21.69
CA LYS A 152 -5.53 -3.65 22.73
C LYS A 152 -4.41 -4.67 22.85
N GLU A 153 -4.77 -5.96 22.97
CA GLU A 153 -3.79 -7.06 22.98
C GLU A 153 -2.89 -7.06 21.74
N ARG A 154 -3.47 -6.80 20.56
CA ARG A 154 -2.75 -6.72 19.29
C ARG A 154 -1.75 -5.55 19.27
N LEU A 155 -2.14 -4.36 19.72
CA LEU A 155 -1.26 -3.19 19.81
C LEU A 155 -0.12 -3.41 20.81
N ASP A 156 -0.42 -4.07 21.94
CA ASP A 156 0.57 -4.36 22.98
C ASP A 156 1.59 -5.44 22.54
N SER A 157 1.18 -6.35 21.64
CA SER A 157 2.01 -7.50 21.22
C SER A 157 2.75 -7.32 19.90
N ILE A 158 2.23 -6.52 18.97
CA ILE A 158 2.82 -6.34 17.63
C ILE A 158 3.64 -5.04 17.60
N LYS A 159 4.97 -5.18 17.50
CA LYS A 159 5.90 -4.05 17.44
C LYS A 159 5.55 -3.11 16.27
N PHE A 160 5.53 -1.80 16.55
CA PHE A 160 5.23 -0.71 15.62
C PHE A 160 3.81 -0.68 15.05
N LEU A 161 2.91 -1.58 15.50
CA LEU A 161 1.54 -1.57 15.02
C LEU A 161 0.81 -0.27 15.40
N ASP A 162 1.12 0.30 16.56
CA ASP A 162 0.64 1.60 17.01
C ASP A 162 0.95 2.71 15.99
N VAL A 163 2.19 2.76 15.50
CA VAL A 163 2.64 3.75 14.51
C VAL A 163 1.87 3.56 13.20
N THR A 164 1.81 2.34 12.68
CA THR A 164 1.12 2.06 11.42
C THR A 164 -0.41 2.27 11.52
N THR A 165 -1.00 1.98 12.67
CA THR A 165 -2.44 2.24 12.93
C THR A 165 -2.73 3.73 13.04
N SER A 166 -1.79 4.53 13.56
CA SER A 166 -1.96 5.98 13.67
C SER A 166 -2.01 6.71 12.30
N MET A 167 -1.66 6.01 11.21
CA MET A 167 -1.81 6.51 9.84
C MET A 167 -3.25 6.41 9.31
N LEU A 168 -4.12 5.60 9.91
CA LEU A 168 -5.46 5.33 9.39
C LEU A 168 -6.36 6.57 9.19
N PRO A 169 -6.34 7.60 10.06
CA PRO A 169 -7.11 8.82 9.82
C PRO A 169 -6.73 9.57 8.53
N TYR A 170 -5.56 9.26 7.96
CA TYR A 170 -5.02 9.86 6.72
C TYR A 170 -5.21 8.95 5.50
N GLY A 171 -6.01 7.90 5.63
CA GLY A 171 -6.27 6.93 4.57
C GLY A 171 -7.05 7.49 3.40
N ILE A 172 -6.58 7.22 2.19
CA ILE A 172 -7.27 7.57 0.95
C ILE A 172 -7.43 6.28 0.12
N PRO A 173 -8.66 5.81 -0.12
CA PRO A 173 -8.89 4.68 -1.01
C PRO A 173 -8.74 5.12 -2.47
N PHE A 174 -8.45 4.17 -3.35
CA PHE A 174 -8.59 4.43 -4.77
C PHE A 174 -10.05 4.67 -5.16
N PRO A 175 -10.32 5.48 -6.19
CA PRO A 175 -11.66 5.62 -6.74
C PRO A 175 -12.24 4.25 -7.14
N ALA A 176 -13.48 3.96 -6.74
CA ALA A 176 -14.18 2.74 -7.15
C ALA A 176 -14.86 2.94 -8.51
N LEU A 177 -14.03 3.06 -9.56
CA LEU A 177 -14.48 3.24 -10.94
C LEU A 177 -14.12 2.01 -11.78
N PRO A 178 -14.93 1.65 -12.80
CA PRO A 178 -14.58 0.59 -13.74
C PRO A 178 -13.22 0.79 -14.42
N GLN A 179 -12.83 2.05 -14.65
CA GLN A 179 -11.57 2.46 -15.31
C GLN A 179 -10.35 2.46 -14.37
N SER A 180 -10.55 2.23 -13.07
CA SER A 180 -9.47 2.28 -12.09
C SER A 180 -8.30 1.34 -12.42
N PRO A 181 -8.51 0.10 -12.92
CA PRO A 181 -7.41 -0.77 -13.33
C PRO A 181 -6.51 -0.13 -14.39
N GLU A 182 -7.07 0.44 -15.46
CA GLU A 182 -6.29 1.10 -16.53
C GLU A 182 -5.58 2.36 -16.02
N ILE A 183 -6.26 3.17 -15.21
CA ILE A 183 -5.66 4.38 -14.63
C ILE A 183 -4.46 4.02 -13.74
N MET A 184 -4.64 3.04 -12.85
CA MET A 184 -3.66 2.71 -11.81
C MET A 184 -2.52 1.84 -12.31
N ASN A 185 -2.77 0.94 -13.25
CA ASN A 185 -1.77 -0.03 -13.69
C ASN A 185 -1.07 0.39 -14.99
N ILE A 186 -1.61 1.36 -15.72
CA ILE A 186 -1.06 1.80 -17.01
C ILE A 186 -0.77 3.29 -16.99
N ILE A 187 -1.80 4.14 -16.88
CA ILE A 187 -1.64 5.58 -17.12
C ILE A 187 -0.74 6.25 -16.06
N VAL A 188 -0.96 5.98 -14.77
CA VAL A 188 -0.14 6.55 -13.69
C VAL A 188 1.29 5.98 -13.67
N PRO A 189 1.52 4.66 -13.80
CA PRO A 189 2.86 4.11 -13.93
C PRO A 189 3.63 4.66 -15.14
N ASP A 190 3.00 4.79 -16.31
CA ASP A 190 3.63 5.38 -17.50
C ASP A 190 3.99 6.85 -17.28
N MET A 191 3.12 7.62 -16.61
CA MET A 191 3.42 8.99 -16.22
C MET A 191 4.69 9.07 -15.36
N LEU A 192 4.77 8.21 -14.34
CA LEU A 192 5.94 8.13 -13.47
C LEU A 192 7.17 7.72 -14.27
N GLN A 193 7.10 6.68 -15.09
CA GLN A 193 8.26 6.23 -15.88
C GLN A 193 8.74 7.29 -16.84
N ASN A 194 7.84 7.95 -17.58
CA ASN A 194 8.22 9.00 -18.53
C ASN A 194 8.91 10.18 -17.84
N ALA A 195 8.40 10.61 -16.68
CA ALA A 195 9.02 11.69 -15.92
C ALA A 195 10.37 11.26 -15.31
N LEU A 196 10.41 10.12 -14.62
CA LEU A 196 11.56 9.68 -13.82
C LEU A 196 12.73 9.15 -14.67
N THR A 197 12.48 8.77 -15.93
CA THR A 197 13.53 8.43 -16.90
C THR A 197 13.96 9.62 -17.76
N GLY A 198 13.27 10.77 -17.67
CA GLY A 198 13.54 11.96 -18.47
C GLY A 198 13.06 11.86 -19.92
N ALA A 199 12.25 10.85 -20.27
CA ALA A 199 11.60 10.76 -21.58
C ALA A 199 10.61 11.92 -21.82
N MET A 200 10.01 12.44 -20.76
CA MET A 200 9.18 13.64 -20.76
C MET A 200 9.56 14.54 -19.57
N THR A 201 9.30 15.84 -19.68
CA THR A 201 9.33 16.71 -18.50
C THR A 201 8.20 16.35 -17.55
N VAL A 202 8.30 16.74 -16.28
CA VAL A 202 7.23 16.55 -15.27
C VAL A 202 5.90 17.13 -15.74
N ASP A 203 5.92 18.33 -16.34
CA ASP A 203 4.72 18.96 -16.91
C ASP A 203 4.13 18.13 -18.05
N GLN A 204 4.95 17.71 -19.01
CA GLN A 204 4.53 16.93 -20.16
C GLN A 204 3.93 15.58 -19.73
N ALA A 205 4.59 14.85 -18.85
CA ALA A 205 4.12 13.56 -18.35
C ALA A 205 2.77 13.71 -17.62
N ALA A 206 2.64 14.71 -16.75
CA ALA A 206 1.41 14.95 -16.01
C ALA A 206 0.25 15.38 -16.92
N ASP A 207 0.51 16.21 -17.94
CA ASP A 207 -0.53 16.67 -18.88
C ASP A 207 -0.95 15.54 -19.84
N ASP A 208 0.00 14.71 -20.29
CA ASP A 208 -0.28 13.50 -21.08
C ASP A 208 -1.16 12.51 -20.29
N ALA A 209 -0.79 12.22 -19.04
CA ALA A 209 -1.57 11.35 -18.17
C ALA A 209 -2.98 11.91 -17.92
N ALA A 210 -3.10 13.21 -17.66
CA ALA A 210 -4.41 13.85 -17.48
C ALA A 210 -5.30 13.74 -18.71
N LYS A 211 -4.71 13.90 -19.91
CA LYS A 211 -5.42 13.70 -21.18
C LYS A 211 -5.88 12.25 -21.33
N LYS A 212 -5.00 11.27 -21.14
CA LYS A 212 -5.34 9.84 -21.22
C LYS A 212 -6.45 9.44 -20.24
N VAL A 213 -6.42 9.94 -19.00
CA VAL A 213 -7.50 9.71 -18.03
C VAL A 213 -8.81 10.32 -18.55
N LYS A 214 -8.78 11.55 -19.08
CA LYS A 214 -9.99 12.21 -19.61
C LYS A 214 -10.58 11.45 -20.80
N ASP A 215 -9.74 10.99 -21.72
CA ASP A 215 -10.16 10.24 -22.90
C ASP A 215 -10.78 8.89 -22.50
N LEU A 216 -10.13 8.16 -21.57
CA LEU A 216 -10.65 6.91 -21.00
C LEU A 216 -12.00 7.10 -20.30
N MET A 217 -12.15 8.17 -19.50
CA MET A 217 -13.41 8.52 -18.84
C MET A 217 -14.50 8.95 -19.83
N GLY A 218 -14.12 9.44 -21.01
CA GLY A 218 -15.02 9.80 -22.10
C GLY A 218 -15.48 8.61 -22.96
N GLY A 219 -15.04 7.39 -22.65
CA GLY A 219 -15.33 6.17 -23.42
C GLY A 219 -14.42 5.97 -24.63
N GLY A 220 -13.32 6.73 -24.73
CA GLY A 220 -12.30 6.53 -25.75
C GLY A 220 -11.30 5.46 -25.32
N LEU A 221 -11.14 4.43 -26.16
CA LEU A 221 -9.91 3.64 -26.29
C LEU A 221 -9.28 3.99 -27.64
#